data_AF-A0A914QAH9-F1
#
_entry.id   AF-A0A914QAH9-F1
#
_cell.length_a   1.000
_cell.length_b   1.000
_cell.length_c   1.000
_cell.angle_alpha   90.00
_cell.angle_beta   90.00
_cell.angle_gamma   90.00
#
_symmetry.space_group_name_H-M   'P 1'
#
loop_
_entity.id
_entity.type
_entity.pdbx_description
1 polymer ?
#
loop_
_entity_poly.entity_id
_entity_poly.type
_entity_poly.pdbx_seq_one_letter_code
_entity_poly.pdbx_strand_id
1 'polypeptide(L)'
;MSTLLKHFKPNTFDCSQFMHNILATIAKAIVLQIKDKITRKISSQKMETHASDVPQYWRIDRQINAETAHLLVKFVEDITSSKFTENWANAVKTELANTIMQLAHFVTLNSSSSSNLIEPSVADAVSRTAQSLKTSQFWLSVASLALISDPKWLEFAPLWRTLKARRSQEPDPLCENHDDGQTLAHFRCEVCLTNLCRECFTILHLNKTKK
;
A
#
# COMPACT_ATOMS: atom_id res chain seq x y z
N MET A 1 21.79 5.25 -21.86
CA MET A 1 21.67 5.37 -20.38
C MET A 1 22.16 4.14 -19.61
N SER A 2 22.18 2.91 -20.16
CA SER A 2 22.40 1.71 -19.33
C SER A 2 23.83 1.47 -18.82
N THR A 3 24.85 2.07 -19.45
CA THR A 3 26.26 1.87 -19.09
C THR A 3 26.74 2.77 -17.95
N LEU A 4 26.11 3.93 -17.73
CA LEU A 4 26.56 4.89 -16.73
C LEU A 4 26.25 4.43 -15.30
N LEU A 5 25.06 3.90 -15.05
CA LEU A 5 24.63 3.42 -13.72
C LEU A 5 25.55 2.35 -13.12
N LYS A 6 26.25 1.58 -13.95
CA LYS A 6 27.22 0.58 -13.49
C LYS A 6 28.43 1.20 -12.76
N HIS A 7 28.72 2.47 -13.02
CA HIS A 7 29.85 3.20 -12.44
C HIS A 7 29.46 3.95 -11.16
N PHE A 8 28.17 4.08 -10.87
CA PHE A 8 27.66 4.76 -9.68
C PHE A 8 27.26 3.74 -8.62
N LYS A 9 27.61 4.03 -7.36
CA LYS A 9 27.12 3.25 -6.21
C LYS A 9 25.81 3.89 -5.72
N PRO A 10 24.77 3.11 -5.39
CA PRO A 10 23.57 3.66 -4.76
C PRO A 10 23.92 4.47 -3.51
N ASN A 11 24.91 4.03 -2.73
CA ASN A 11 25.31 4.64 -1.46
C ASN A 11 25.94 6.04 -1.63
N THR A 12 26.38 6.41 -2.83
CA THR A 12 26.92 7.74 -3.15
C THR A 12 25.85 8.69 -3.67
N PHE A 13 24.58 8.27 -3.64
CA PHE A 13 23.47 8.95 -4.26
C PHE A 13 22.23 8.82 -3.36
N ASP A 14 21.35 9.81 -3.38
CA ASP A 14 20.09 9.71 -2.64
C ASP A 14 19.11 8.81 -3.40
N CYS A 15 19.23 7.50 -3.16
CA CYS A 15 18.40 6.48 -3.81
C CYS A 15 16.92 6.69 -3.48
N SER A 16 16.60 7.18 -2.28
CA SER A 16 15.23 7.45 -1.86
C SER A 16 14.63 8.59 -2.67
N GLN A 17 15.31 9.75 -2.74
CA GLN A 17 14.84 10.87 -3.54
C GLN A 17 14.72 10.54 -5.03
N PHE A 18 15.66 9.75 -5.56
CA PHE A 18 15.60 9.26 -6.93
C PHE A 18 14.39 8.37 -7.19
N MET A 19 14.15 7.40 -6.32
CA MET A 19 13.00 6.51 -6.45
C MET A 19 11.69 7.26 -6.28
N HIS A 20 11.60 8.21 -5.34
CA HIS A 20 10.42 9.06 -5.20
C HIS A 20 10.12 9.87 -6.46
N ASN A 21 11.13 10.40 -7.15
CA ASN A 21 10.92 11.12 -8.40
C ASN A 21 10.42 10.22 -9.55
N ILE A 22 10.95 8.99 -9.65
CA ILE A 22 10.47 7.98 -10.60
C ILE A 22 9.02 7.60 -10.28
N LEU A 23 8.74 7.28 -9.01
CA LEU A 23 7.43 6.89 -8.52
C LEU A 23 6.39 8.00 -8.72
N ALA A 24 6.74 9.26 -8.47
CA ALA A 24 5.86 10.39 -8.74
C ALA A 24 5.48 10.49 -10.22
N THR A 25 6.44 10.22 -11.12
CA THR A 25 6.20 10.25 -12.57
C THR A 25 5.28 9.10 -13.01
N ILE A 26 5.48 7.91 -12.45
CA ILE A 26 4.61 6.74 -12.69
C ILE A 26 3.22 6.97 -12.09
N ALA A 27 3.13 7.49 -10.87
CA ALA A 27 1.88 7.78 -10.17
C ALA A 27 0.97 8.74 -10.96
N LYS A 28 1.55 9.72 -11.66
CA LYS A 28 0.81 10.63 -12.55
C LYS A 28 0.13 9.93 -13.73
N ALA A 29 0.62 8.75 -14.14
CA ALA A 29 0.01 7.95 -15.19
C ALA A 29 -1.05 6.95 -14.65
N ILE A 30 -1.15 6.77 -13.33
CA ILE A 30 -2.10 5.86 -12.70
C ILE A 30 -3.47 6.52 -12.58
N VAL A 31 -4.51 5.76 -12.94
CA VAL A 31 -5.91 6.14 -12.73
C VAL A 31 -6.54 5.12 -11.80
N LEU A 32 -6.95 5.56 -10.61
CA LEU A 32 -7.65 4.70 -9.65
C LEU A 32 -9.15 4.74 -9.90
N GLN A 33 -9.77 3.57 -9.95
CA GLN A 33 -11.23 3.44 -9.99
C GLN A 33 -11.75 3.11 -8.60
N ILE A 34 -12.48 4.04 -7.99
CA ILE A 34 -13.08 3.88 -6.67
C ILE A 34 -14.57 3.64 -6.84
N LYS A 35 -15.02 2.48 -6.36
CA LYS A 35 -16.44 2.11 -6.31
C LYS A 35 -17.01 2.45 -4.95
N ASP A 36 -17.97 3.35 -4.91
CA ASP A 36 -18.80 3.58 -3.74
C ASP A 36 -19.67 2.34 -3.50
N LYS A 37 -19.58 1.74 -2.31
CA LYS A 37 -20.30 0.52 -1.97
C LYS A 37 -21.81 0.75 -1.79
N ILE A 38 -22.22 1.95 -1.37
CA ILE A 38 -23.62 2.34 -1.14
C ILE A 38 -24.26 2.71 -2.47
N THR A 39 -23.69 3.70 -3.17
CA THR A 39 -24.29 4.22 -4.41
C THR A 39 -23.97 3.35 -5.63
N ARG A 40 -23.05 2.38 -5.49
CA ARG A 40 -22.49 1.54 -6.57
C ARG A 40 -21.81 2.33 -7.69
N LYS A 41 -21.67 3.65 -7.55
CA LYS A 41 -21.05 4.54 -8.53
C LYS A 41 -19.55 4.33 -8.55
N ILE A 42 -18.96 4.31 -9.75
CA ILE A 42 -17.51 4.28 -9.94
C ILE A 42 -17.04 5.69 -10.26
N SER A 43 -15.99 6.12 -9.59
CA SER A 43 -15.31 7.39 -9.81
C SER A 43 -13.84 7.15 -10.14
N SER A 44 -13.30 7.92 -11.09
CA SER A 44 -11.89 7.88 -11.44
C SER A 44 -11.14 8.95 -10.66
N GLN A 45 -10.03 8.59 -10.03
CA GLN A 45 -9.19 9.48 -9.25
C GLN A 45 -7.78 9.48 -9.83
N LYS A 46 -7.15 10.66 -9.91
CA LYS A 46 -5.76 10.84 -10.35
C LYS A 46 -4.98 11.63 -9.31
N MET A 47 -3.68 11.41 -9.25
CA MET A 47 -2.79 12.18 -8.38
C MET A 47 -2.89 13.69 -8.64
N GLU A 48 -2.93 14.08 -9.92
CA GLU A 48 -3.08 15.48 -10.38
C GLU A 48 -4.27 16.20 -9.74
N THR A 49 -5.39 15.51 -9.52
CA THR A 49 -6.63 16.13 -9.05
C THR A 49 -6.85 16.00 -7.54
N HIS A 50 -6.12 15.12 -6.86
CA HIS A 50 -6.38 14.81 -5.44
C HIS A 50 -5.22 15.14 -4.50
N ALA A 51 -3.96 14.95 -4.93
CA ALA A 51 -2.82 15.12 -4.03
C ALA A 51 -2.56 16.60 -3.72
N SER A 52 -2.30 16.93 -2.46
CA SER A 52 -2.24 18.31 -1.96
C SER A 52 -0.94 18.68 -1.24
N ASP A 53 -0.21 17.70 -0.71
CA ASP A 53 1.06 17.81 0.01
C ASP A 53 2.27 17.50 -0.91
N VAL A 54 2.10 17.71 -2.22
CA VAL A 54 3.09 17.33 -3.22
C VAL A 54 4.14 18.44 -3.41
N PRO A 55 5.45 18.12 -3.48
CA PRO A 55 6.45 19.14 -3.78
C PRO A 55 6.26 19.78 -5.16
N GLN A 56 6.45 21.11 -5.24
CA GLN A 56 6.22 21.88 -6.48
C GLN A 56 7.05 21.36 -7.67
N TYR A 57 8.26 20.83 -7.42
CA TYR A 57 9.16 20.33 -8.46
C TYR A 57 8.68 19.02 -9.12
N TRP A 58 7.70 18.31 -8.56
CA TRP A 58 7.07 17.16 -9.23
C TRP A 58 6.15 17.54 -10.38
N ARG A 59 5.76 18.83 -10.47
CA ARG A 59 4.96 19.37 -11.57
C ARG A 59 3.74 18.49 -11.84
N ILE A 60 2.91 18.27 -10.82
CA ILE A 60 1.72 17.42 -10.92
C ILE A 60 0.72 17.93 -11.96
N ASP A 61 0.77 19.24 -12.26
CA ASP A 61 0.07 19.95 -13.33
C ASP A 61 0.41 19.46 -14.74
N ARG A 62 1.53 18.76 -14.91
CA ARG A 62 1.99 18.30 -16.22
C ARG A 62 1.62 16.85 -16.45
N GLN A 63 0.80 16.60 -17.47
CA GLN A 63 0.47 15.23 -17.85
C GLN A 63 1.71 14.46 -18.33
N ILE A 64 1.76 13.18 -17.96
CA ILE A 64 2.75 12.21 -18.43
C ILE A 64 2.03 11.30 -19.43
N ASN A 65 2.61 11.12 -20.61
CA ASN A 65 2.05 10.18 -21.58
C ASN A 65 2.31 8.73 -21.14
N ALA A 66 1.47 7.81 -21.62
CA ALA A 66 1.57 6.40 -21.25
C ALA A 66 2.95 5.81 -21.62
N GLU A 67 3.54 6.22 -22.74
CA GLU A 67 4.84 5.72 -23.21
C GLU A 67 5.96 6.03 -22.21
N THR A 68 6.03 7.25 -21.68
CA THR A 68 7.02 7.65 -20.67
C THR A 68 6.88 6.81 -19.40
N ALA A 69 5.65 6.58 -18.96
CA ALA A 69 5.38 5.74 -17.80
C ALA A 69 5.85 4.29 -18.05
N HIS A 70 5.56 3.72 -19.22
CA HIS A 70 6.02 2.37 -19.58
C HIS A 70 7.55 2.27 -19.64
N LEU A 71 8.24 3.28 -20.18
CA LEU A 71 9.70 3.32 -20.19
C LEU A 71 10.29 3.35 -18.77
N LEU A 72 9.66 4.08 -17.85
CA LEU A 72 10.08 4.12 -16.44
C LEU A 72 9.81 2.80 -15.72
N VAL A 73 8.66 2.17 -15.96
CA VAL A 73 8.34 0.83 -15.42
C VAL A 73 9.41 -0.16 -15.88
N LYS A 74 9.67 -0.23 -17.19
CA LYS A 74 10.69 -1.12 -17.77
C LYS A 74 12.09 -0.82 -17.21
N PHE A 75 12.42 0.45 -17.01
CA PHE A 75 13.69 0.84 -16.40
C PHE A 75 13.83 0.31 -14.96
N VAL A 76 12.77 0.41 -14.15
CA VAL A 76 12.76 -0.14 -12.79
C VAL A 76 12.86 -1.67 -12.81
N GLU A 77 12.16 -2.35 -13.72
CA GLU A 77 12.27 -3.80 -13.93
C GLU A 77 13.70 -4.22 -14.29
N ASP A 78 14.35 -3.49 -15.20
CA ASP A 78 15.73 -3.75 -15.59
C ASP A 78 16.71 -3.57 -14.41
N ILE A 79 16.50 -2.56 -13.55
CA ILE A 79 17.31 -2.35 -12.33
C ILE A 79 17.12 -3.51 -11.35
N THR A 80 15.87 -3.85 -11.04
CA THR A 80 15.52 -4.86 -10.04
C THR A 80 15.85 -6.30 -10.46
N SER A 81 15.99 -6.53 -11.77
CA SER A 81 16.48 -7.79 -12.37
C SER A 81 18.01 -7.94 -12.34
N SER A 82 18.73 -7.06 -11.62
CA SER A 82 20.19 -7.06 -11.50
C SER A 82 20.95 -6.90 -12.83
N LYS A 83 20.32 -6.37 -13.89
CA LYS A 83 20.98 -6.14 -15.19
C LYS A 83 22.11 -5.09 -15.12
N PHE A 84 22.07 -4.25 -14.08
CA PHE A 84 23.08 -3.21 -13.83
C PHE A 84 24.11 -3.70 -12.80
N THR A 85 23.70 -3.80 -11.54
CA THR A 85 24.46 -4.39 -10.41
C THR A 85 23.46 -4.90 -9.37
N GLU A 86 23.88 -5.86 -8.54
CA GLU A 86 23.06 -6.34 -7.42
C GLU A 86 22.82 -5.25 -6.36
N ASN A 87 23.80 -4.36 -6.13
CA ASN A 87 23.65 -3.24 -5.20
C ASN A 87 22.49 -2.31 -5.60
N TRP A 88 22.39 -1.98 -6.89
CA TRP A 88 21.27 -1.18 -7.42
C TRP A 88 19.94 -1.92 -7.29
N ALA A 89 19.92 -3.22 -7.60
CA ALA A 89 18.72 -4.03 -7.44
C ALA A 89 18.21 -4.03 -5.99
N ASN A 90 19.10 -4.25 -5.03
CA ASN A 90 18.76 -4.28 -3.60
C ASN A 90 18.35 -2.91 -3.08
N ALA A 91 19.04 -1.83 -3.48
CA ALA A 91 18.68 -0.47 -3.09
C ALA A 91 17.27 -0.09 -3.59
N VAL A 92 16.97 -0.34 -4.87
CA VAL A 92 15.65 -0.04 -5.43
C VAL A 92 14.56 -0.91 -4.81
N LYS A 93 14.79 -2.21 -4.61
CA LYS A 93 13.83 -3.10 -3.90
C LYS A 93 13.56 -2.61 -2.48
N THR A 94 14.60 -2.13 -1.78
CA THR A 94 14.48 -1.56 -0.44
C THR A 94 13.61 -0.31 -0.43
N GLU A 95 13.84 0.63 -1.35
CA GLU A 95 13.03 1.85 -1.45
C GLU A 95 11.58 1.56 -1.84
N LEU A 96 11.33 0.63 -2.77
CA LEU A 96 9.97 0.20 -3.12
C LEU A 96 9.24 -0.39 -1.91
N ALA A 97 9.90 -1.30 -1.19
CA ALA A 97 9.33 -1.92 0.01
C ALA A 97 9.06 -0.89 1.11
N ASN A 98 10.01 0.02 1.38
CA ASN A 98 9.84 1.10 2.36
C ASN A 98 8.67 2.02 1.99
N THR A 99 8.52 2.36 0.70
CA THR A 99 7.43 3.21 0.22
C THR A 99 6.07 2.56 0.44
N ILE A 100 5.93 1.23 0.28
CA ILE A 100 4.67 0.54 0.59
C ILE A 100 4.43 0.47 2.09
N MET A 101 5.47 0.18 2.89
CA MET A 101 5.33 0.09 4.34
C MET A 101 4.91 1.41 4.99
N GLN A 102 5.30 2.53 4.39
CA GLN A 102 4.82 3.86 4.75
C GLN A 102 3.29 3.97 4.63
N LEU A 103 2.65 3.39 3.60
CA LEU A 103 1.17 3.35 3.52
C LEU A 103 0.56 2.53 4.65
N ALA A 104 1.14 1.37 4.98
CA ALA A 104 0.64 0.53 6.06
C ALA A 104 0.67 1.28 7.41
N HIS A 105 1.73 2.05 7.66
CA HIS A 105 1.83 2.90 8.85
C HIS A 105 0.79 4.02 8.85
N PHE A 106 0.59 4.70 7.72
CA PHE A 106 -0.43 5.75 7.58
C PHE A 106 -1.85 5.23 7.81
N VAL A 107 -2.20 4.07 7.26
CA VAL A 107 -3.50 3.42 7.48
C VAL A 107 -3.65 3.03 8.96
N THR A 108 -2.61 2.47 9.58
CA THR A 108 -2.66 2.00 10.98
C THR A 108 -2.77 3.15 11.99
N LEU A 109 -2.05 4.26 11.78
CA LEU A 109 -2.13 5.46 12.64
C LEU A 109 -3.50 6.15 12.55
N ASN A 110 -4.07 6.19 11.34
CA ASN A 110 -5.42 6.75 11.15
C ASN A 110 -6.51 5.86 11.76
N SER A 111 -6.25 4.56 11.92
CA SER A 111 -7.12 3.65 12.67
C SER A 111 -6.96 3.79 14.19
N SER A 112 -5.73 4.00 14.70
CA SER A 112 -5.43 4.06 16.14
C SER A 112 -5.65 5.45 16.78
N SER A 113 -5.77 6.51 15.97
CA SER A 113 -6.27 7.82 16.44
C SER A 113 -7.76 7.79 16.80
N SER A 114 -8.44 6.67 16.56
CA SER A 114 -9.80 6.38 17.04
C SER A 114 -9.73 5.56 18.33
N SER A 115 -9.01 6.07 19.34
CA SER A 115 -9.00 5.50 20.71
C SER A 115 -10.24 5.89 21.53
N ASN A 116 -11.21 6.54 20.90
CA ASN A 116 -12.56 6.68 21.44
C ASN A 116 -13.40 5.50 20.97
N LEU A 117 -14.06 4.84 21.92
CA LEU A 117 -14.90 3.63 21.86
C LEU A 117 -16.14 3.74 20.94
N ILE A 118 -16.07 4.47 19.83
CA ILE A 118 -17.18 4.70 18.92
C ILE A 118 -16.75 4.21 17.54
N GLU A 119 -17.51 3.24 17.02
CA GLU A 119 -17.45 2.75 15.66
C GLU A 119 -17.29 3.95 14.70
N PRO A 120 -16.21 4.03 13.89
CA PRO A 120 -16.10 5.10 12.94
C PRO A 120 -17.27 4.95 11.97
N SER A 121 -18.12 5.97 11.91
CA SER A 121 -19.28 5.92 11.04
C SER A 121 -18.82 5.67 9.60
N VAL A 122 -19.72 5.17 8.75
CA VAL A 122 -19.41 5.03 7.31
C VAL A 122 -18.92 6.37 6.73
N ALA A 123 -19.40 7.50 7.27
CA ALA A 123 -18.91 8.83 6.90
C ALA A 123 -17.45 9.07 7.32
N ASP A 124 -17.01 8.58 8.48
CA ASP A 124 -15.62 8.69 8.95
C ASP A 124 -14.68 7.82 8.11
N ALA A 125 -15.10 6.60 7.74
CA ALA A 125 -14.32 5.73 6.87
C ALA A 125 -14.18 6.30 5.44
N VAL A 126 -15.26 6.87 4.90
CA VAL A 126 -15.26 7.58 3.61
C VAL A 126 -14.37 8.83 3.68
N SER A 127 -14.48 9.61 4.76
CA SER A 127 -13.67 10.80 5.01
C SER A 127 -12.17 10.48 5.10
N ARG A 128 -11.80 9.43 5.84
CA ARG A 128 -10.41 8.96 5.92
C ARG A 128 -9.87 8.48 4.58
N THR A 129 -10.67 7.74 3.82
CA THR A 129 -10.28 7.31 2.47
C THR A 129 -10.05 8.51 1.56
N ALA A 130 -10.96 9.48 1.58
CA ALA A 130 -10.82 10.73 0.83
C ALA A 130 -9.59 11.55 1.27
N GLN A 131 -9.26 11.53 2.56
CA GLN A 131 -8.06 12.19 3.09
C GLN A 131 -6.77 11.49 2.67
N SER A 132 -6.76 10.15 2.61
CA SER A 132 -5.61 9.38 2.08
C SER A 132 -5.30 9.75 0.63
N LEU A 133 -6.32 9.98 -0.20
CA LEU A 133 -6.12 10.38 -1.61
C LEU A 133 -5.42 11.74 -1.75
N LYS A 134 -5.42 12.56 -0.68
CA LYS A 134 -4.77 13.86 -0.67
C LYS A 134 -3.27 13.80 -0.38
N THR A 135 -2.74 12.65 0.01
CA THR A 135 -1.33 12.52 0.39
C THR A 135 -0.48 11.98 -0.75
N SER A 136 0.68 12.58 -0.96
CA SER A 136 1.71 12.19 -1.91
C SER A 136 2.17 10.76 -1.63
N GLN A 137 2.32 10.44 -0.35
CA GLN A 137 2.68 9.13 0.16
C GLN A 137 1.73 8.04 -0.33
N PHE A 138 0.41 8.26 -0.31
CA PHE A 138 -0.55 7.29 -0.85
C PHE A 138 -0.28 6.98 -2.32
N TRP A 139 -0.09 8.00 -3.15
CA TRP A 139 0.16 7.84 -4.59
C TRP A 139 1.50 7.19 -4.89
N LEU A 140 2.55 7.53 -4.13
CA LEU A 140 3.85 6.87 -4.22
C LEU A 140 3.75 5.39 -3.85
N SER A 141 3.00 5.05 -2.80
CA SER A 141 2.81 3.65 -2.39
C SER A 141 2.01 2.86 -3.42
N VAL A 142 1.01 3.46 -4.06
CA VAL A 142 0.27 2.83 -5.17
C VAL A 142 1.19 2.59 -6.37
N ALA A 143 2.01 3.58 -6.75
CA ALA A 143 2.99 3.39 -7.82
C ALA A 143 4.05 2.33 -7.46
N SER A 144 4.50 2.30 -6.22
CA SER A 144 5.43 1.27 -5.74
C SER A 144 4.81 -0.12 -5.78
N LEU A 145 3.56 -0.26 -5.35
CA LEU A 145 2.81 -1.51 -5.39
C LEU A 145 2.69 -2.05 -6.83
N ALA A 146 2.50 -1.17 -7.81
CA ALA A 146 2.46 -1.55 -9.22
C ALA A 146 3.80 -2.07 -9.77
N LEU A 147 4.91 -1.80 -9.09
CA LEU A 147 6.26 -2.18 -9.50
C LEU A 147 6.81 -3.40 -8.75
N ILE A 148 6.22 -3.79 -7.61
CA ILE A 148 6.66 -4.99 -6.89
C ILE A 148 6.20 -6.24 -7.62
N SER A 149 7.16 -7.01 -8.12
CA SER A 149 6.89 -8.28 -8.82
C SER A 149 6.90 -9.50 -7.91
N ASP A 150 7.54 -9.44 -6.74
CA ASP A 150 7.62 -10.54 -5.77
C ASP A 150 7.33 -10.02 -4.35
N PRO A 151 6.31 -10.57 -3.65
CA PRO A 151 6.00 -10.21 -2.26
C PRO A 151 7.19 -10.34 -1.30
N LYS A 152 8.18 -11.20 -1.59
CA LYS A 152 9.39 -11.33 -0.77
C LYS A 152 10.20 -10.04 -0.72
N TRP A 153 10.00 -9.10 -1.65
CA TRP A 153 10.68 -7.82 -1.61
C TRP A 153 10.31 -6.99 -0.36
N LEU A 154 9.16 -7.27 0.26
CA LEU A 154 8.80 -6.63 1.53
C LEU A 154 9.81 -6.92 2.65
N GLU A 155 10.55 -8.04 2.59
CA GLU A 155 11.59 -8.38 3.57
C GLU A 155 12.77 -7.39 3.56
N PHE A 156 12.96 -6.61 2.48
CA PHE A 156 13.96 -5.53 2.47
C PHE A 156 13.57 -4.37 3.40
N ALA A 157 12.28 -4.16 3.67
CA ALA A 157 11.82 -3.11 4.58
C ALA A 157 12.01 -3.52 6.05
N PRO A 158 12.73 -2.75 6.88
CA PRO A 158 12.87 -3.04 8.31
C PRO A 158 11.53 -3.11 9.04
N LEU A 159 10.60 -2.19 8.73
CA LEU A 159 9.29 -2.14 9.37
C LEU A 159 8.47 -3.41 9.10
N TRP A 160 8.54 -3.96 7.89
CA TRP A 160 7.89 -5.23 7.57
C TRP A 160 8.42 -6.37 8.44
N ARG A 161 9.75 -6.49 8.54
CA ARG A 161 10.40 -7.51 9.37
C ARG A 161 9.99 -7.39 10.85
N THR A 162 9.94 -6.17 11.38
CA THR A 162 9.46 -5.92 12.75
C THR A 162 8.01 -6.34 12.94
N LEU A 163 7.11 -5.96 12.03
CA LEU A 163 5.69 -6.32 12.11
C LEU A 163 5.47 -7.84 11.98
N LYS A 164 6.23 -8.48 11.09
CA LYS A 164 6.20 -9.94 10.91
C LYS A 164 6.70 -10.68 12.15
N ALA A 165 7.81 -10.21 12.73
CA ALA A 165 8.36 -10.77 13.97
C ALA A 165 7.39 -10.62 15.15
N ARG A 166 6.74 -9.45 15.28
CA ARG A 166 5.70 -9.23 16.29
C ARG A 166 4.53 -10.18 16.10
N ARG A 167 4.02 -10.33 14.87
CA ARG A 167 2.94 -11.27 14.57
C ARG A 167 3.33 -12.70 14.93
N SER A 168 4.58 -13.12 14.70
CA SER A 168 5.01 -14.48 15.07
C SER A 168 5.13 -14.72 16.57
N GLN A 169 5.13 -13.68 17.41
CA GLN A 169 5.18 -13.78 18.87
C GLN A 169 3.79 -13.78 19.51
N GLU A 170 2.81 -13.12 18.87
CA GLU A 170 1.42 -13.16 19.33
C GLU A 170 0.80 -14.51 18.92
N PRO A 171 0.17 -15.26 19.84
CA PRO A 171 -0.49 -16.50 19.47
C PRO A 171 -1.60 -16.19 18.46
N ASP A 172 -1.72 -17.04 17.43
CA ASP A 172 -2.80 -16.88 16.46
C ASP A 172 -4.15 -16.91 17.20
N PRO A 173 -5.04 -15.92 16.93
CA PRO A 173 -6.30 -15.84 17.65
C PRO A 173 -7.17 -17.06 17.35
N LEU A 174 -7.79 -17.63 18.38
CA LEU A 174 -8.75 -18.71 18.22
C LEU A 174 -10.15 -18.16 17.90
N CYS A 175 -10.96 -18.97 17.24
CA CYS A 175 -12.35 -18.69 16.96
C CYS A 175 -13.14 -18.76 18.27
N GLU A 176 -13.63 -17.61 18.73
CA GLU A 176 -14.40 -17.48 19.97
C GLU A 176 -15.80 -18.10 19.88
N ASN A 177 -16.29 -18.41 18.69
CA ASN A 177 -17.55 -19.15 18.52
C ASN A 177 -17.36 -20.67 18.61
N HIS A 178 -16.12 -21.15 18.56
CA HIS A 178 -15.79 -22.55 18.80
C HIS A 178 -15.23 -22.71 20.21
N ASP A 179 -15.90 -23.46 21.07
CA ASP A 179 -15.39 -23.82 22.40
C ASP A 179 -14.38 -24.98 22.36
N ASP A 180 -13.79 -25.27 21.20
CA ASP A 180 -12.86 -26.39 20.99
C ASP A 180 -11.39 -26.06 21.34
N GLY A 181 -11.08 -24.77 21.55
CA GLY A 181 -9.74 -24.31 21.90
C GLY A 181 -8.68 -24.54 20.82
N GLN A 182 -9.06 -24.87 19.59
CA GLN A 182 -8.13 -25.25 18.51
C GLN A 182 -8.45 -24.56 17.18
N THR A 183 -9.71 -24.22 16.94
CA THR A 183 -10.11 -23.59 15.68
C THR A 183 -9.55 -22.17 15.59
N LEU A 184 -8.74 -21.89 14.56
CA LEU A 184 -8.16 -20.56 14.35
C LEU A 184 -9.17 -19.56 13.80
N ALA A 185 -9.18 -18.36 14.37
CA ALA A 185 -9.87 -17.22 13.82
C ALA A 185 -9.12 -16.67 12.61
N HIS A 186 -9.87 -16.28 11.59
CA HIS A 186 -9.35 -15.65 10.37
C HIS A 186 -9.77 -14.19 10.27
N PHE A 187 -10.83 -13.82 11.00
CA PHE A 187 -11.42 -12.50 10.97
C PHE A 187 -11.75 -12.08 12.40
N ARG A 188 -11.53 -10.82 12.75
CA ARG A 188 -12.21 -10.18 13.88
C ARG A 188 -13.43 -9.48 13.30
N CYS A 189 -14.63 -9.88 13.72
CA CYS A 189 -15.81 -9.10 13.39
C CYS A 189 -15.81 -7.83 14.26
N GLU A 190 -15.75 -6.67 13.63
CA GLU A 190 -15.77 -5.38 14.33
C GLU A 190 -17.15 -5.05 14.91
N VAL A 191 -18.24 -5.61 14.36
CA VAL A 191 -19.62 -5.43 14.88
C VAL A 191 -19.87 -6.29 16.12
N CYS A 192 -19.51 -7.58 16.06
CA CYS A 192 -19.70 -8.50 17.17
C CYS A 192 -18.59 -8.41 18.22
N LEU A 193 -17.47 -7.76 17.87
CA LEU A 193 -16.23 -7.78 18.65
C LEU A 193 -15.86 -9.23 18.99
N THR A 194 -15.83 -10.10 17.99
CA THR A 194 -15.58 -11.55 18.15
C THR A 194 -14.59 -12.04 17.09
N ASN A 195 -13.60 -12.84 17.50
CA ASN A 195 -12.69 -13.52 16.58
C ASN A 195 -13.39 -14.77 16.02
N LEU A 196 -13.52 -14.86 14.70
CA LEU A 196 -14.29 -15.90 14.03
C LEU A 196 -13.46 -16.61 12.95
N CYS A 197 -13.63 -17.92 12.85
CA CYS A 197 -13.18 -18.69 11.69
C CYS A 197 -14.03 -18.32 10.46
N ARG A 198 -13.60 -18.74 9.27
CA ARG A 198 -14.32 -18.41 8.03
C ARG A 198 -15.77 -18.92 8.03
N GLU A 199 -15.98 -20.10 8.60
CA GLU A 199 -17.30 -20.74 8.66
C GLU A 199 -18.25 -19.98 9.58
N CYS A 200 -17.85 -19.75 10.84
CA CYS A 200 -18.64 -18.97 11.79
C CYS A 200 -18.89 -17.55 11.29
N PHE A 201 -17.90 -16.89 10.68
CA PHE A 201 -18.12 -15.58 10.10
C PHE A 201 -19.23 -15.62 9.04
N THR A 202 -19.19 -16.60 8.13
CA THR A 202 -20.20 -16.76 7.07
C THR A 202 -21.58 -17.08 7.62
N ILE A 203 -21.69 -18.00 8.59
CA ILE A 203 -22.97 -18.42 9.19
C ILE A 203 -23.59 -17.30 10.02
N LEU A 204 -22.78 -16.65 10.86
CA LEU A 204 -23.27 -15.60 11.77
C LEU A 204 -23.55 -14.28 11.04
N HIS A 205 -22.78 -13.98 9.98
CA HIS A 205 -22.93 -12.75 9.18
C HIS A 205 -23.53 -13.03 7.80
N LEU A 206 -24.24 -14.14 7.67
CA LEU A 206 -24.84 -14.55 6.41
C LEU A 206 -25.74 -13.42 5.93
N ASN A 207 -25.38 -12.86 4.78
CA ASN A 207 -25.99 -11.66 4.25
C ASN A 207 -27.49 -11.95 4.04
N LYS A 208 -28.37 -11.31 4.82
CA LYS A 208 -29.81 -11.38 4.59
C LYS A 208 -30.13 -10.60 3.32
N THR A 209 -29.78 -11.13 2.15
CA THR A 209 -30.44 -10.74 0.91
C THR A 209 -31.90 -11.12 1.08
N LYS A 210 -32.70 -10.10 1.38
CA LYS A 210 -34.15 -10.15 1.48
C LYS A 210 -34.72 -10.95 0.30
N LYS A 211 -35.54 -11.96 0.61
CA LYS A 211 -36.56 -12.44 -0.32
C LYS A 211 -37.54 -11.31 -0.63
#